data_AF-A0A4Q9LMZ1-F1
#
_entry.id   AF-A0A4Q9LMZ1-F1
#
_cell.length_a   1.000
_cell.length_b   1.000
_cell.length_c   1.000
_cell.angle_alpha   90.00
_cell.angle_beta   90.00
_cell.angle_gamma   90.00
#
_symmetry.space_group_name_H-M   'P 1'
#
loop_
_entity.id
_entity.type
_entity.pdbx_description
1 polymer ?
#
loop_
_entity_poly.entity_id
_entity_poly.type
_entity_poly.pdbx_seq_one_letter_code
_entity_poly.pdbx_strand_id
1 'polypeptide(L)'
;MNEKLPSEFLNKNDDTFSKFYNEFMSIKDTENLEIEGRIGTIIDKFTNNRIKLNCPHPIILKSNSNYRFQSGVTQSYFEDKICKLKELNFSAVNDRVVLSKGIRYLYEGDKLISCQKKYKEKTIDIYLPGSVYDIRISFNREISVESEKSKHFVKNLIRNRKRKSFLFHEYSLDFTVVENECKDVTNEIEVEVKDFGFSKLEFLDILINLSKLKK
;
A
#
# COMPACT_ATOMS: atom_id res chain seq x y z
N MET A 1 21.13 -12.09 51.04
CA MET A 1 21.61 -11.34 49.87
C MET A 1 20.51 -11.39 48.83
N ASN A 2 20.00 -10.25 48.36
CA ASN A 2 19.14 -10.24 47.18
C ASN A 2 20.04 -10.35 45.96
N GLU A 3 20.24 -11.57 45.47
CA GLU A 3 20.91 -11.79 44.20
C GLU A 3 20.12 -11.08 43.10
N LYS A 4 20.76 -10.11 42.43
CA LYS A 4 20.17 -9.44 41.27
C LYS A 4 20.30 -10.35 40.07
N LEU A 5 19.27 -10.41 39.24
CA LEU A 5 19.33 -11.08 37.95
C LEU A 5 20.53 -10.53 37.14
N PRO A 6 21.38 -11.39 36.56
CA PRO A 6 22.42 -10.96 35.64
C PRO A 6 21.87 -10.07 34.53
N SER A 7 22.59 -9.00 34.18
CA SER A 7 22.16 -7.99 33.21
C SER A 7 21.90 -8.57 31.81
N GLU A 8 22.59 -9.65 31.45
CA GLU A 8 22.37 -10.41 30.21
C GLU A 8 20.96 -11.01 30.09
N PHE A 9 20.31 -11.33 31.21
CA PHE A 9 18.91 -11.81 31.25
C PHE A 9 17.88 -10.67 31.35
N LEU A 10 18.35 -9.43 31.57
CA LEU A 10 17.53 -8.22 31.64
C LEU A 10 17.56 -7.42 30.33
N ASN A 11 18.26 -7.92 29.31
CA ASN A 11 18.20 -7.33 27.98
C ASN A 11 16.75 -7.34 27.50
N LYS A 12 16.26 -6.16 27.11
CA LYS A 12 14.96 -6.04 26.44
C LYS A 12 15.03 -6.88 25.17
N ASN A 13 14.31 -8.01 25.17
CA ASN A 13 14.01 -8.70 23.92
C ASN A 13 13.05 -7.79 23.15
N ASP A 14 13.58 -7.12 22.13
CA ASP A 14 12.72 -6.46 21.15
C ASP A 14 11.77 -7.51 20.58
N ASP A 15 10.47 -7.17 20.57
CA ASP A 15 9.47 -8.01 19.94
C ASP A 15 9.90 -8.31 18.49
N THR A 16 9.85 -9.59 18.11
CA THR A 16 10.37 -10.08 16.84
C THR A 16 9.68 -9.42 15.65
N PHE A 17 8.37 -9.15 15.78
CA PHE A 17 7.61 -8.44 14.76
C PHE A 17 8.15 -7.02 14.58
N SER A 18 8.32 -6.28 15.67
CA SER A 18 8.83 -4.91 15.67
C SER A 18 10.24 -4.81 15.09
N LYS A 19 11.13 -5.75 15.45
CA LYS A 19 12.48 -5.84 14.91
C LYS A 19 12.46 -6.06 13.38
N PHE A 20 11.72 -7.06 12.91
CA PHE A 20 11.63 -7.36 11.47
C PHE A 20 11.00 -6.19 10.70
N TYR A 21 9.95 -5.58 11.25
CA TYR A 21 9.31 -4.41 10.64
C TYR A 21 10.28 -3.24 10.52
N ASN A 22 11.01 -2.91 11.58
CA ASN A 22 11.99 -1.81 11.57
C ASN A 22 13.14 -2.04 10.58
N GLU A 23 13.61 -3.29 10.47
CA GLU A 23 14.60 -3.72 9.48
C GLU A 23 14.05 -3.58 8.05
N PHE A 24 12.84 -4.09 7.80
CA PHE A 24 12.18 -3.93 6.51
C PHE A 24 11.99 -2.46 6.14
N MET A 25 11.61 -1.62 7.09
CA MET A 25 11.42 -0.18 6.90
C MET A 25 12.73 0.62 6.85
N SER A 26 13.89 -0.03 6.86
CA SER A 26 15.18 0.66 6.66
C SER A 26 15.27 1.25 5.26
N ILE A 27 15.59 2.55 5.18
CA ILE A 27 15.75 3.31 3.94
C ILE A 27 17.24 3.60 3.79
N LYS A 28 17.82 3.19 2.65
CA LYS A 28 19.23 3.48 2.32
C LYS A 28 19.39 4.80 1.59
N ASP A 29 18.45 5.08 0.70
CA ASP A 29 18.39 6.26 -0.16
C ASP A 29 16.93 6.54 -0.51
N THR A 30 16.61 7.82 -0.74
CA THR A 30 15.26 8.35 -0.98
C THR A 30 15.02 8.77 -2.44
N GLU A 31 16.03 8.70 -3.30
CA GLU A 31 15.94 9.17 -4.69
C GLU A 31 14.89 8.39 -5.48
N ASN A 32 13.87 9.08 -5.99
CA ASN A 32 12.75 8.45 -6.70
C ASN A 32 12.02 7.36 -5.88
N LEU A 33 12.20 7.31 -4.56
CA LEU A 33 11.57 6.32 -3.70
C LEU A 33 10.11 6.69 -3.44
N GLU A 34 9.24 5.70 -3.50
CA GLU A 34 7.85 5.77 -3.06
C GLU A 34 7.62 4.64 -2.05
N ILE A 35 7.10 4.99 -0.87
CA ILE A 35 6.66 4.03 0.14
C ILE A 35 5.15 4.16 0.26
N GLU A 36 4.45 3.05 0.01
CA GLU A 36 2.99 3.00 0.11
C GLU A 36 2.54 1.77 0.90
N GLY A 37 1.51 1.94 1.73
CA GLY A 37 0.78 0.88 2.39
C GLY A 37 -0.60 0.76 1.77
N ARG A 38 -1.02 -0.45 1.43
CA ARG A 38 -2.30 -0.74 0.75
C ARG A 38 -3.18 -1.63 1.60
N ILE A 39 -4.47 -1.34 1.58
CA ILE A 39 -5.50 -2.17 2.22
C ILE A 39 -6.05 -3.17 1.20
N GLY A 40 -6.10 -4.45 1.59
CA GLY A 40 -6.52 -5.53 0.69
C GLY A 40 -6.64 -6.87 1.40
N THR A 41 -6.54 -7.97 0.67
CA THR A 41 -6.72 -9.31 1.24
C THR A 41 -5.62 -10.24 0.77
N ILE A 42 -5.04 -11.01 1.69
CA ILE A 42 -4.08 -12.05 1.34
C ILE A 42 -4.86 -13.31 0.97
N ILE A 43 -4.86 -13.64 -0.32
CA ILE A 43 -5.65 -14.72 -0.91
C ILE A 43 -4.76 -15.96 -1.09
N ASP A 44 -5.20 -17.09 -0.57
CA ASP A 44 -4.67 -18.40 -0.90
C ASP A 44 -4.99 -18.73 -2.37
N LYS A 45 -3.99 -19.05 -3.18
CA LYS A 45 -4.19 -19.29 -4.61
C LYS A 45 -4.88 -20.61 -4.93
N PHE A 46 -4.86 -21.59 -4.02
CA PHE A 46 -5.53 -22.87 -4.19
C PHE A 46 -7.02 -22.75 -3.89
N THR A 47 -7.38 -22.06 -2.81
CA THR A 47 -8.80 -21.91 -2.40
C THR A 47 -9.47 -20.65 -2.94
N ASN A 48 -8.68 -19.69 -3.44
CA ASN A 48 -9.09 -18.34 -3.82
C ASN A 48 -9.83 -17.56 -2.70
N ASN A 49 -9.66 -18.00 -1.45
CA ASN A 49 -10.20 -17.35 -0.27
C ASN A 49 -9.10 -16.59 0.48
N ARG A 50 -9.50 -15.66 1.36
CA ARG A 50 -8.57 -15.09 2.34
C ARG A 50 -7.91 -16.20 3.15
N ILE A 51 -6.60 -16.15 3.30
CA ILE A 51 -5.86 -17.10 4.15
C ILE A 51 -6.43 -17.08 5.57
N LYS A 52 -6.46 -18.25 6.21
CA LYS A 52 -6.87 -18.40 7.62
C LYS A 52 -5.72 -19.02 8.39
N LEU A 53 -4.91 -18.17 9.01
CA LEU A 53 -3.86 -18.62 9.91
C LEU A 53 -4.42 -18.66 11.33
N ASN A 54 -4.21 -19.77 12.03
CA ASN A 54 -4.61 -19.94 13.42
C ASN A 54 -3.65 -19.18 14.35
N CYS A 55 -3.75 -17.86 14.35
CA CYS A 55 -2.93 -16.98 15.16
C CYS A 55 -3.76 -15.77 15.63
N PRO A 56 -3.61 -15.33 16.89
CA PRO A 56 -4.29 -14.14 17.40
C PRO A 56 -3.55 -12.82 17.08
N HIS A 57 -2.30 -12.88 16.62
CA HIS A 57 -1.43 -11.72 16.44
C HIS A 57 -1.19 -11.42 14.95
N PRO A 58 -0.94 -10.14 14.55
CA PRO A 58 -0.43 -9.81 13.23
C PRO A 58 0.81 -10.64 12.85
N ILE A 59 0.84 -11.12 11.60
CA ILE A 59 1.96 -11.93 11.08
C ILE A 59 2.51 -11.26 9.83
N ILE A 60 3.81 -11.00 9.82
CA ILE A 60 4.52 -10.61 8.59
C ILE A 60 4.80 -11.86 7.77
N LEU A 61 4.28 -11.88 6.55
CA LEU A 61 4.39 -12.99 5.63
C LEU A 61 5.47 -12.72 4.58
N LYS A 62 6.39 -13.68 4.44
CA LYS A 62 7.42 -13.67 3.40
C LYS A 62 6.85 -14.16 2.08
N SER A 63 6.87 -13.30 1.06
CA SER A 63 6.44 -13.62 -0.31
C SER A 63 6.73 -15.07 -0.72
N ASN A 64 5.70 -15.80 -1.12
CA ASN A 64 5.84 -17.15 -1.67
C ASN A 64 4.80 -17.40 -2.78
N SER A 65 4.90 -18.57 -3.41
CA SER A 65 4.03 -18.95 -4.54
C SER A 65 2.59 -19.27 -4.15
N ASN A 66 2.30 -19.53 -2.88
CA ASN A 66 1.03 -20.13 -2.44
C ASN A 66 -0.08 -19.09 -2.22
N TYR A 67 0.27 -17.85 -1.95
CA TYR A 67 -0.70 -16.77 -1.77
C TYR A 67 -0.38 -15.54 -2.63
N ARG A 68 -1.36 -14.65 -2.75
CA ARG A 68 -1.25 -13.36 -3.43
C ARG A 68 -1.97 -12.30 -2.61
N PHE A 69 -1.43 -11.09 -2.57
CA PHE A 69 -2.20 -9.95 -2.09
C PHE A 69 -3.13 -9.44 -3.20
N GLN A 70 -4.41 -9.31 -2.88
CA GLN A 70 -5.41 -8.67 -3.71
C GLN A 70 -5.70 -7.28 -3.14
N SER A 71 -5.30 -6.23 -3.86
CA SER A 71 -5.56 -4.85 -3.46
C SER A 71 -7.05 -4.53 -3.62
N GLY A 72 -7.57 -3.72 -2.71
CA GLY A 72 -8.92 -3.17 -2.77
C GLY A 72 -9.86 -3.72 -1.72
N VAL A 73 -10.93 -2.96 -1.50
CA VAL A 73 -11.96 -3.18 -0.47
C VAL A 73 -13.36 -3.16 -1.10
N THR A 74 -14.38 -3.58 -0.34
CA THR A 74 -15.76 -3.43 -0.78
C THR A 74 -16.13 -1.95 -0.86
N GLN A 75 -17.08 -1.62 -1.74
CA GLN A 75 -17.58 -0.25 -1.88
C GLN A 75 -18.12 0.30 -0.55
N SER A 76 -18.88 -0.50 0.20
CA SER A 76 -19.41 -0.09 1.51
C SER A 76 -18.32 0.26 2.52
N TYR A 77 -17.23 -0.49 2.54
CA TYR A 77 -16.09 -0.20 3.40
C TYR A 77 -15.36 1.07 2.96
N PHE A 78 -15.16 1.24 1.66
CA PHE A 78 -14.56 2.43 1.07
C PHE A 78 -15.32 3.70 1.43
N GLU A 79 -16.65 3.69 1.26
CA GLU A 79 -17.53 4.81 1.56
C GLU A 79 -17.56 5.13 3.07
N ASP A 80 -17.63 4.12 3.95
CA ASP A 80 -17.57 4.32 5.40
C ASP A 80 -16.29 5.07 5.82
N LYS A 81 -15.13 4.70 5.24
CA LYS A 81 -13.85 5.35 5.57
C LYS A 81 -13.79 6.78 5.04
N ILE A 82 -14.25 7.04 3.82
CA ILE A 82 -14.31 8.41 3.28
C ILE A 82 -15.25 9.29 4.11
N CYS A 83 -16.40 8.77 4.54
CA CYS A 83 -17.36 9.54 5.35
C CYS A 83 -16.75 10.05 6.68
N LYS A 84 -15.77 9.33 7.24
CA LYS A 84 -15.04 9.76 8.45
C LYS A 84 -14.07 10.91 8.20
N LEU A 85 -13.75 11.18 6.94
CA LEU A 85 -12.84 12.25 6.51
C LEU A 85 -13.60 13.41 5.83
N LYS A 86 -14.95 13.40 5.85
CA LYS A 86 -15.78 14.33 5.07
C LYS A 86 -15.56 15.81 5.36
N GLU A 87 -15.12 16.15 6.58
CA GLU A 87 -14.85 17.53 7.01
C GLU A 87 -13.42 17.98 6.67
N LEU A 88 -12.59 17.08 6.13
CA LEU A 88 -11.22 17.38 5.74
C LEU A 88 -11.16 17.81 4.27
N ASN A 89 -10.25 18.73 3.98
CA ASN A 89 -9.93 19.10 2.61
C ASN A 89 -9.24 17.93 1.88
N PHE A 90 -9.59 17.74 0.62
CA PHE A 90 -8.97 16.75 -0.25
C PHE A 90 -8.72 17.33 -1.64
N SER A 91 -7.71 16.81 -2.34
CA SER A 91 -7.57 17.00 -3.77
C SER A 91 -8.29 15.86 -4.50
N ALA A 92 -8.96 16.19 -5.61
CA ALA A 92 -9.64 15.21 -6.45
C ALA A 92 -9.00 15.21 -7.84
N VAL A 93 -8.65 14.02 -8.32
CA VAL A 93 -8.02 13.83 -9.62
C VAL A 93 -8.75 12.73 -10.38
N ASN A 94 -9.05 13.01 -11.64
CA ASN A 94 -9.53 12.02 -12.59
C ASN A 94 -8.45 11.84 -13.64
N ASP A 95 -7.83 10.66 -13.65
CA ASP A 95 -6.71 10.37 -14.55
C ASP A 95 -6.89 9.02 -15.25
N ARG A 96 -6.13 8.86 -16.32
CA ARG A 96 -6.03 7.61 -17.08
C ARG A 96 -4.59 7.16 -17.09
N VAL A 97 -4.34 5.97 -16.55
CA VAL A 97 -3.03 5.31 -16.63
C VAL A 97 -3.06 4.31 -17.77
N VAL A 98 -2.13 4.47 -18.71
CA VAL A 98 -1.88 3.52 -19.80
C VAL A 98 -0.56 2.83 -19.53
N LEU A 99 -0.55 1.50 -19.45
CA LEU A 99 0.68 0.72 -19.32
C LEU A 99 1.06 0.14 -20.67
N SER A 100 2.27 0.47 -21.14
CA SER A 100 2.84 -0.09 -22.37
C SER A 100 4.34 -0.31 -22.20
N LYS A 101 4.84 -1.49 -22.58
CA LYS A 101 6.26 -1.86 -22.51
C LYS A 101 6.92 -1.57 -21.14
N GLY A 102 6.15 -1.70 -20.05
CA GLY A 102 6.62 -1.42 -18.69
C GLY A 102 6.70 0.06 -18.30
N ILE A 103 6.27 0.98 -19.18
CA ILE A 103 6.12 2.41 -18.90
C ILE A 103 4.66 2.71 -18.54
N ARG A 104 4.46 3.53 -17.52
CA ARG A 104 3.17 4.10 -17.13
C ARG A 104 3.06 5.51 -17.69
N TYR A 105 2.04 5.72 -18.52
CA TYR A 105 1.70 7.03 -19.06
C TYR A 105 0.47 7.53 -18.31
N LEU A 106 0.59 8.68 -17.64
CA LEU A 106 -0.48 9.31 -16.88
C LEU A 106 -1.10 10.44 -17.71
N TYR A 107 -2.40 10.38 -17.92
CA TYR A 107 -3.16 11.41 -18.64
C TYR A 107 -4.22 12.03 -17.75
N GLU A 108 -4.38 13.35 -17.84
CA GLU A 108 -5.56 14.06 -17.35
C GLU A 108 -6.33 14.60 -18.56
N GLY A 109 -7.50 14.03 -18.82
CA GLY A 109 -8.17 14.18 -20.12
C GLY A 109 -7.27 13.66 -21.25
N ASP A 110 -7.00 14.51 -22.24
CA ASP A 110 -6.12 14.19 -23.37
C ASP A 110 -4.67 14.65 -23.17
N LYS A 111 -4.38 15.35 -22.07
CA LYS A 111 -3.04 15.88 -21.79
C LYS A 111 -2.20 14.80 -21.09
N LEU A 112 -1.04 14.49 -21.66
CA LEU A 112 -0.01 13.67 -21.00
C LEU A 112 0.61 14.48 -19.86
N ILE A 113 0.52 13.96 -18.64
CA ILE A 113 1.05 14.59 -17.42
C ILE A 113 2.42 14.03 -17.07
N SER A 114 2.57 12.70 -17.11
CA SER A 114 3.85 12.07 -16.80
C SER A 114 4.04 10.75 -17.55
N CYS A 115 5.31 10.38 -17.72
CA CYS A 115 5.74 9.05 -18.15
C CYS A 115 6.72 8.54 -17.10
N GLN A 116 6.45 7.38 -16.52
CA GLN A 116 7.30 6.82 -15.47
C GLN A 116 7.46 5.31 -15.58
N LYS A 117 8.66 4.82 -15.27
CA LYS A 117 8.90 3.40 -15.00
C LYS A 117 8.89 3.18 -13.50
N LYS A 118 8.01 2.29 -13.03
CA LYS A 118 7.89 1.92 -11.62
C LYS A 118 8.50 0.55 -11.38
N TYR A 119 9.51 0.49 -10.51
CA TYR A 119 10.19 -0.74 -10.12
C TYR A 119 9.89 -1.06 -8.67
N LYS A 120 9.54 -2.30 -8.36
CA LYS A 120 9.28 -2.74 -6.99
C LYS A 120 10.61 -3.15 -6.34
N GLU A 121 11.05 -2.40 -5.33
CA GLU A 121 12.29 -2.66 -4.61
C GLU A 121 12.08 -3.78 -3.57
N LYS A 122 11.06 -3.63 -2.73
CA LYS A 122 10.72 -4.64 -1.72
C LYS A 122 9.27 -4.50 -1.28
N THR A 123 8.71 -5.60 -0.77
CA THR A 123 7.34 -5.65 -0.24
C THR A 123 7.23 -6.60 0.93
N ILE A 124 6.34 -6.27 1.88
CA ILE A 124 5.86 -7.21 2.89
C ILE A 124 4.34 -7.25 2.88
N ASP A 125 3.81 -8.42 3.19
CA ASP A 125 2.40 -8.63 3.44
C ASP A 125 2.21 -8.87 4.94
N ILE A 126 1.21 -8.25 5.55
CA ILE A 126 0.92 -8.39 6.97
C ILE A 126 -0.51 -8.93 7.10
N TYR A 127 -0.61 -10.18 7.55
CA TYR A 127 -1.88 -10.82 7.86
C TYR A 127 -2.41 -10.28 9.20
N LEU A 128 -3.69 -9.88 9.21
CA LEU A 128 -4.35 -9.30 10.38
C LEU A 128 -5.57 -10.16 10.79
N PRO A 129 -5.41 -11.12 11.72
CA PRO A 129 -6.46 -12.10 12.05
C PRO A 129 -7.77 -11.47 12.58
N GLY A 130 -7.66 -10.35 13.29
CA GLY A 130 -8.82 -9.62 13.85
C GLY A 130 -9.37 -8.49 12.97
N SER A 131 -8.81 -8.29 11.77
CA SER A 131 -9.23 -7.21 10.85
C SER A 131 -9.97 -7.78 9.65
N VAL A 132 -10.74 -6.95 8.95
CA VAL A 132 -11.45 -7.38 7.73
C VAL A 132 -10.50 -7.50 6.55
N TYR A 133 -9.53 -6.59 6.51
CA TYR A 133 -8.49 -6.54 5.50
C TYR A 133 -7.12 -6.79 6.12
N ASP A 134 -6.21 -7.20 5.26
CA ASP A 134 -4.77 -7.33 5.47
C ASP A 134 -4.06 -6.11 4.85
N ILE A 135 -2.76 -5.99 5.11
CA ILE A 135 -1.95 -4.87 4.62
C ILE A 135 -0.84 -5.40 3.71
N ARG A 136 -0.52 -4.63 2.67
CA ARG A 136 0.76 -4.73 1.96
C ARG A 136 1.50 -3.42 2.07
N ILE A 137 2.78 -3.47 2.45
CA ILE A 137 3.67 -2.32 2.38
C ILE A 137 4.65 -2.54 1.24
N SER A 138 4.80 -1.55 0.37
CA SER A 138 5.68 -1.61 -0.79
C SER A 138 6.59 -0.40 -0.89
N PHE A 139 7.83 -0.68 -1.26
CA PHE A 139 8.83 0.28 -1.64
C PHE A 139 8.99 0.17 -3.15
N ASN A 140 8.76 1.26 -3.86
CA ASN A 140 8.90 1.34 -5.30
C ASN A 140 9.86 2.46 -5.68
N ARG A 141 10.53 2.33 -6.83
CA ARG A 141 11.27 3.43 -7.47
C ARG A 141 10.48 3.93 -8.67
N GLU A 142 10.17 5.21 -8.72
CA GLU A 142 9.43 5.87 -9.80
C GLU A 142 10.36 6.76 -10.62
N ILE A 143 10.90 6.22 -11.72
CA ILE A 143 11.85 6.93 -12.56
C ILE A 143 11.09 7.59 -13.70
N SER A 144 11.16 8.93 -13.77
CA SER A 144 10.62 9.70 -14.89
C SER A 144 11.35 9.32 -16.19
N VAL A 145 10.59 9.14 -17.27
CA VAL A 145 11.15 8.86 -18.60
C VAL A 145 10.66 9.89 -19.60
N GLU A 146 11.48 10.24 -20.57
CA GLU A 146 11.03 11.09 -21.67
C GLU A 146 9.96 10.36 -22.49
N SER A 147 8.94 11.09 -22.93
CA SER A 147 7.90 10.51 -23.77
C SER A 147 8.49 10.13 -25.13
N GLU A 148 8.51 8.84 -25.46
CA GLU A 148 8.76 8.41 -26.83
C GLU A 148 7.68 9.02 -27.74
N LYS A 149 8.10 9.86 -28.68
CA LYS A 149 7.24 10.42 -29.74
C LYS A 149 6.87 9.32 -30.75
N SER A 150 6.18 8.27 -30.34
CA SER A 150 5.67 7.29 -31.30
C SER A 150 4.36 6.66 -30.86
N LYS A 151 3.37 6.95 -31.71
CA LYS A 151 2.03 6.42 -31.77
C LYS A 151 2.11 4.91 -32.01
N HIS A 152 1.10 4.19 -31.55
CA HIS A 152 0.93 2.73 -31.63
C HIS A 152 1.45 1.95 -30.41
N PHE A 153 0.61 1.96 -29.40
CA PHE A 153 0.69 1.02 -28.30
C PHE A 153 0.16 -0.36 -28.72
N VAL A 154 0.97 -1.40 -28.60
CA VAL A 154 0.69 -2.73 -29.17
C VAL A 154 -0.15 -3.62 -28.25
N LYS A 155 -0.19 -3.31 -26.93
CA LYS A 155 -1.09 -3.92 -25.96
C LYS A 155 -1.11 -3.04 -24.70
N ASN A 156 -2.16 -2.27 -24.53
CA ASN A 156 -2.31 -1.42 -23.36
C ASN A 156 -3.06 -2.17 -22.26
N LEU A 157 -2.64 -1.95 -21.02
CA LEU A 157 -3.55 -2.07 -19.90
C LEU A 157 -3.97 -0.64 -19.54
N ILE A 158 -5.24 -0.31 -19.76
CA ILE A 158 -5.79 0.99 -19.39
C ILE A 158 -6.50 0.89 -18.04
N ARG A 159 -6.24 1.87 -17.18
CA ARG A 159 -6.93 2.06 -15.91
C ARG A 159 -7.43 3.49 -15.84
N ASN A 160 -8.74 3.68 -15.74
CA ASN A 160 -9.33 4.98 -15.43
C ASN A 160 -9.45 5.08 -13.91
N ARG A 161 -8.99 6.18 -13.33
CA ARG A 161 -8.94 6.36 -11.88
C ARG A 161 -9.66 7.64 -11.48
N LYS A 162 -10.46 7.53 -10.42
CA LYS A 162 -11.03 8.67 -9.70
C LYS A 162 -10.47 8.63 -8.30
N ARG A 163 -9.57 9.56 -7.99
CA ARG A 163 -8.83 9.60 -6.73
C ARG A 163 -9.24 10.80 -5.89
N LYS A 164 -9.43 10.57 -4.60
CA LYS A 164 -9.47 11.60 -3.56
C LYS A 164 -8.26 11.40 -2.66
N SER A 165 -7.43 12.43 -2.54
CA SER A 165 -6.22 12.40 -1.72
C SER A 165 -6.35 13.38 -0.56
N PHE A 166 -6.22 12.86 0.66
CA PHE A 166 -6.21 13.63 1.89
C PHE A 166 -4.77 13.76 2.36
N LEU A 167 -4.23 14.98 2.28
CA LEU A 167 -2.85 15.26 2.65
C LEU A 167 -2.75 15.57 4.15
N PHE A 168 -1.88 14.84 4.82
CA PHE A 168 -1.40 15.08 6.18
C PHE A 168 0.10 15.35 6.10
N HIS A 169 0.69 16.00 7.13
CA HIS A 169 2.07 16.49 7.08
C HIS A 169 3.07 15.49 6.48
N GLU A 170 3.04 14.24 6.93
CA GLU A 170 3.98 13.19 6.51
C GLU A 170 3.36 12.16 5.54
N TYR A 171 2.03 12.18 5.34
CA TYR A 171 1.30 11.11 4.66
C TYR A 171 0.23 11.62 3.71
N SER A 172 -0.05 10.89 2.64
CA SER A 172 -1.28 11.03 1.86
C SER A 172 -2.15 9.81 2.04
N LEU A 173 -3.43 10.00 2.36
CA LEU A 173 -4.43 8.93 2.28
C LEU A 173 -5.15 9.04 0.95
N ASP A 174 -4.93 8.07 0.08
CA ASP A 174 -5.46 8.03 -1.27
C ASP A 174 -6.61 7.03 -1.37
N PHE A 175 -7.78 7.55 -1.70
CA PHE A 175 -8.98 6.77 -1.97
C PHE A 175 -9.24 6.77 -3.47
N THR A 176 -8.98 5.64 -4.12
CA THR A 176 -9.01 5.54 -5.58
C THR A 176 -10.04 4.51 -6.04
N VAL A 177 -11.03 4.96 -6.83
CA VAL A 177 -11.86 4.06 -7.61
C VAL A 177 -11.16 3.82 -8.94
N VAL A 178 -10.87 2.56 -9.25
CA VAL A 178 -10.17 2.17 -10.48
C VAL A 178 -11.07 1.30 -11.34
N GLU A 179 -11.28 1.72 -12.58
CA GLU A 179 -12.00 0.97 -13.60
C GLU A 179 -11.01 0.48 -14.66
N ASN A 180 -10.98 -0.83 -14.90
CA ASN A 180 -10.15 -1.43 -15.96
C ASN A 180 -10.87 -1.45 -17.32
N GLU A 181 -10.22 -1.95 -18.37
CA GLU A 181 -10.79 -2.07 -19.72
C GLU A 181 -12.05 -2.97 -19.79
N CYS A 182 -12.15 -3.94 -18.88
CA CYS A 182 -13.30 -4.84 -18.76
C CYS A 182 -14.46 -4.23 -17.96
N LYS A 183 -14.34 -2.97 -17.51
CA LYS A 183 -15.27 -2.28 -16.59
C LYS A 183 -15.37 -2.92 -15.21
N ASP A 184 -14.39 -3.74 -14.81
CA ASP A 184 -14.28 -4.16 -13.42
C ASP A 184 -13.82 -2.96 -12.59
N VAL A 185 -14.53 -2.74 -11.48
CA VAL A 185 -14.27 -1.63 -10.56
C VAL A 185 -13.62 -2.16 -9.29
N THR A 186 -12.48 -1.57 -8.93
CA THR A 186 -11.78 -1.83 -7.67
C THR A 186 -11.73 -0.54 -6.86
N ASN A 187 -12.10 -0.62 -5.59
CA ASN A 187 -11.96 0.50 -4.65
C ASN A 187 -10.67 0.31 -3.84
N GLU A 188 -9.65 1.11 -4.08
CA GLU A 188 -8.32 1.02 -3.46
C GLU A 188 -8.15 2.09 -2.37
N ILE A 189 -7.65 1.70 -1.21
CA ILE A 189 -7.23 2.61 -0.12
C ILE A 189 -5.73 2.46 0.06
N GLU A 190 -4.99 3.56 -0.08
CA GLU A 190 -3.54 3.61 0.01
C GLU A 190 -3.12 4.69 1.03
N VAL A 191 -2.04 4.44 1.78
CA VAL A 191 -1.34 5.43 2.61
C VAL A 191 0.05 5.58 2.02
N GLU A 192 0.35 6.75 1.49
CA GLU A 192 1.64 7.06 0.88
C GLU A 192 2.46 7.95 1.80
N VAL A 193 3.75 7.65 1.97
CA VAL A 193 4.68 8.50 2.72
C VAL A 193 5.11 9.67 1.83
N LYS A 194 4.94 10.90 2.34
CA LYS A 194 5.34 12.15 1.66
C LYS A 194 6.59 12.78 2.26
N ASP A 195 6.84 12.55 3.54
CA ASP A 195 8.06 12.96 4.24
C ASP A 195 8.79 11.73 4.81
N PHE A 196 10.07 11.56 4.45
CA PHE A 196 10.88 10.44 4.93
C PHE A 196 11.35 10.59 6.39
N GLY A 197 11.04 11.70 7.06
CA GLY A 197 11.17 11.88 8.51
C GLY A 197 10.11 11.16 9.35
N PHE A 198 9.13 10.52 8.71
CA PHE A 198 7.97 9.89 9.35
C PHE A 198 8.29 8.85 10.42
N SER A 199 7.36 8.70 11.37
CA SER A 199 7.37 7.60 12.33
C SER A 199 6.94 6.28 11.66
N LYS A 200 7.85 5.29 11.65
CA LYS A 200 7.57 3.94 11.12
C LYS A 200 6.41 3.26 11.85
N LEU A 201 6.34 3.42 13.17
CA LEU A 201 5.29 2.82 13.99
C LEU A 201 3.94 3.50 13.75
N GLU A 202 3.93 4.83 13.63
CA GLU A 202 2.71 5.57 13.31
C GLU A 202 2.15 5.16 11.93
N PHE A 203 3.01 5.04 10.92
CA PHE A 203 2.62 4.55 9.61
C PHE A 203 1.97 3.15 9.68
N LEU A 204 2.52 2.25 10.49
CA LEU A 204 1.93 0.93 10.71
C LEU A 204 0.57 1.02 11.43
N ASP A 205 0.47 1.85 12.46
CA ASP A 205 -0.75 2.05 13.24
C ASP A 205 -1.88 2.62 12.38
N ILE A 206 -1.58 3.58 11.50
CA ILE A 206 -2.53 4.12 10.52
C ILE A 206 -3.08 2.98 9.66
N LEU A 207 -2.20 2.15 9.08
CA LEU A 207 -2.60 1.03 8.22
C LEU A 207 -3.44 -0.02 8.96
N ILE A 208 -3.03 -0.39 10.18
CA ILE A 208 -3.77 -1.34 11.03
C ILE A 208 -5.16 -0.79 11.36
N ASN A 209 -5.27 0.48 11.72
CA ASN A 209 -6.56 1.09 12.07
C ASN A 209 -7.47 1.31 10.84
N LEU A 210 -6.88 1.56 9.67
CA LEU A 210 -7.61 1.58 8.40
C LEU A 210 -8.13 0.20 7.98
N SER A 211 -7.52 -0.90 8.43
CA SER A 211 -7.89 -2.29 8.09
C SER A 211 -9.00 -2.89 8.96
N LYS A 212 -9.28 -2.27 10.11
CA LYS A 212 -10.32 -2.70 11.06
C LYS A 212 -11.69 -2.16 10.66
N LEU A 213 -12.72 -3.01 10.73
CA LEU A 213 -14.08 -2.51 10.97
C LEU A 213 -14.13 -1.92 12.37
N LYS A 214 -14.75 -0.75 12.53
CA LYS A 214 -15.15 -0.33 13.87
C LYS A 214 -16.31 -1.26 14.27
N LYS A 215 -16.17 -1.94 15.41
CA LYS A 215 -17.33 -2.53 16.10
C LYS A 215 -18.26 -1.41 16.55
#